data_AF-A0A353TFJ1-F1
#
_entry.id   AF-A0A353TFJ1-F1
#
_cell.length_a   1.000
_cell.length_b   1.000
_cell.length_c   1.000
_cell.angle_alpha   90.00
_cell.angle_beta   90.00
_cell.angle_gamma   90.00
#
_symmetry.space_group_name_H-M   'P 1'
#
loop_
_entity.id
_entity.type
_entity.pdbx_description
1 polymer ?
#
loop_
_entity_poly.entity_id
_entity_poly.type
_entity_poly.pdbx_seq_one_letter_code
_entity_poly.pdbx_strand_id
1 'polypeptide(L)'
;MSETNRQFDEVIAICRNMFEKKSSDYGPTWRILRPESVTDQLLIKANRIRSLEIKKESKVGEGIFPEFIGIVNYGIMGLIQLELGYADSVDITNETALQLFDKYITAAKELMYAKNYDYDEAWRSMRVSSYTD
;
A
#
# COMPACT_ATOMS: atom_id res chain seq x y z
N MET A 1 -11.39 -21.70 -1.18
CA MET A 1 -10.58 -20.46 -1.18
C MET A 1 -9.12 -20.91 -1.09
N SER A 2 -8.24 -20.54 -2.02
CA SER A 2 -6.83 -20.94 -1.90
C SER A 2 -6.20 -20.26 -0.68
N GLU A 3 -5.12 -20.84 -0.15
CA GLU A 3 -4.40 -20.29 1.01
C GLU A 3 -3.91 -18.85 0.75
N THR A 4 -3.52 -18.55 -0.48
CA THR A 4 -3.16 -17.20 -0.93
C THR A 4 -4.28 -16.20 -0.81
N ASN A 5 -5.48 -16.58 -1.21
CA ASN A 5 -6.63 -15.69 -1.15
C ASN A 5 -6.91 -15.29 0.31
N ARG A 6 -6.84 -16.27 1.22
CA ARG A 6 -7.00 -16.04 2.66
C ARG A 6 -5.93 -15.10 3.21
N GLN A 7 -4.65 -15.36 2.91
CA GLN A 7 -3.53 -14.52 3.36
C GLN A 7 -3.63 -13.09 2.80
N PHE A 8 -4.05 -12.95 1.54
CA PHE A 8 -4.22 -11.65 0.89
C PHE A 8 -5.36 -10.86 1.57
N ASP A 9 -6.47 -11.52 1.89
CA ASP A 9 -7.59 -10.90 2.62
C ASP A 9 -7.21 -10.45 4.03
N GLU A 10 -6.40 -11.24 4.74
CA GLU A 10 -5.87 -10.87 6.06
C GLU A 10 -5.00 -9.62 5.98
N VAL A 11 -4.10 -9.54 4.99
CA VAL A 11 -3.19 -8.39 4.82
C VAL A 11 -3.95 -7.14 4.37
N ILE A 12 -4.94 -7.27 3.49
CA ILE A 12 -5.78 -6.12 3.09
C ILE A 12 -6.55 -5.57 4.26
N ALA A 13 -7.12 -6.42 5.11
CA ALA A 13 -7.85 -5.96 6.29
C ALA A 13 -6.96 -5.10 7.20
N ILE A 14 -5.69 -5.46 7.35
CA ILE A 14 -4.70 -4.67 8.11
C ILE A 14 -4.44 -3.33 7.42
N CYS A 15 -4.20 -3.33 6.10
CA CYS A 15 -3.92 -2.12 5.33
C CYS A 15 -5.10 -1.14 5.35
N ARG A 16 -6.31 -1.66 5.13
CA ARG A 16 -7.57 -0.92 5.18
C ARG A 16 -7.82 -0.33 6.56
N ASN A 17 -7.62 -1.10 7.64
CA ASN A 17 -7.78 -0.59 9.00
C ASN A 17 -6.81 0.55 9.31
N MET A 18 -5.55 0.43 8.84
CA MET A 18 -4.58 1.51 8.97
C MET A 18 -5.01 2.76 8.18
N PHE A 19 -5.46 2.58 6.93
CA PHE A 19 -5.94 3.66 6.08
C PHE A 19 -7.13 4.39 6.73
N GLU A 20 -8.13 3.64 7.20
CA GLU A 20 -9.30 4.15 7.91
C GLU A 20 -8.93 4.95 9.15
N LYS A 21 -8.05 4.41 10.03
CA LYS A 21 -7.59 5.13 11.22
C LYS A 21 -6.95 6.47 10.87
N LYS A 22 -6.09 6.50 9.85
CA LYS A 22 -5.43 7.73 9.39
C LYS A 22 -6.43 8.74 8.81
N SER A 23 -7.40 8.28 8.03
CA SER A 23 -8.51 9.11 7.56
C SER A 23 -9.34 9.67 8.72
N SER A 24 -9.56 8.93 9.81
CA SER A 24 -10.24 9.44 10.99
C SER A 24 -9.43 10.47 11.77
N ASP A 25 -8.10 10.32 11.84
CA ASP A 25 -7.21 11.22 12.59
C ASP A 25 -7.14 12.63 11.96
N TYR A 26 -7.13 12.73 10.63
CA TYR A 26 -6.90 14.01 9.94
C TYR A 26 -7.62 14.18 8.60
N GLY A 27 -8.54 13.29 8.23
CA GLY A 27 -9.22 13.31 6.92
C GLY A 27 -8.33 12.80 5.78
N PRO A 28 -8.81 12.81 4.52
CA PRO A 28 -8.03 12.38 3.36
C PRO A 28 -7.08 13.51 2.89
N THR A 29 -6.23 14.01 3.79
CA THR A 29 -5.25 15.07 3.51
C THR A 29 -4.27 14.70 2.42
N TRP A 30 -4.05 13.42 2.18
CA TRP A 30 -3.21 12.92 1.09
C TRP A 30 -3.70 13.37 -0.30
N ARG A 31 -4.94 13.84 -0.45
CA ARG A 31 -5.48 14.43 -1.69
C ARG A 31 -4.75 15.68 -2.17
N ILE A 32 -4.09 16.40 -1.26
CA ILE A 32 -3.31 17.59 -1.60
C ILE A 32 -1.86 17.27 -1.98
N LEU A 33 -1.45 16.01 -1.82
CA LEU A 33 -0.10 15.60 -2.19
C LEU A 33 0.02 15.64 -3.71
N ARG A 34 1.12 16.23 -4.18
CA ARG A 34 1.48 16.10 -5.59
C ARG A 34 1.92 14.66 -5.88
N PRO A 35 1.78 14.17 -7.13
CA PRO A 35 2.24 12.83 -7.50
C PRO A 35 3.68 12.53 -7.06
N GLU A 36 4.59 13.50 -7.18
CA GLU A 36 5.98 13.40 -6.76
C GLU A 36 6.10 13.14 -5.25
N SER A 37 5.26 13.79 -4.44
CA SER A 37 5.22 13.56 -3.00
C SER A 37 4.74 12.15 -2.65
N VAL A 38 3.78 11.61 -3.41
CA VAL A 38 3.34 10.21 -3.21
C VAL A 38 4.45 9.23 -3.57
N THR A 39 5.19 9.48 -4.67
CA THR A 39 6.34 8.65 -5.04
C THR A 39 7.48 8.75 -4.04
N ASP A 40 7.73 9.93 -3.47
CA ASP A 40 8.72 10.12 -2.41
C ASP A 40 8.34 9.32 -1.16
N GLN A 41 7.06 9.29 -0.79
CA GLN A 41 6.59 8.46 0.32
C GLN A 41 6.87 6.98 0.04
N LEU A 42 6.55 6.47 -1.15
CA LEU A 42 6.87 5.09 -1.54
C LEU A 42 8.37 4.80 -1.46
N LEU A 43 9.20 5.71 -1.97
CA LEU A 43 10.66 5.58 -1.95
C LEU A 43 11.21 5.56 -0.52
N ILE A 44 10.69 6.40 0.37
CA ILE A 44 11.06 6.41 1.79
C ILE A 44 10.77 5.06 2.44
N LYS A 45 9.60 4.46 2.17
CA LYS A 45 9.22 3.15 2.70
C LYS A 45 10.13 2.03 2.19
N ALA A 46 10.38 1.98 0.88
CA ALA A 46 11.29 1.00 0.28
C ALA A 46 12.72 1.12 0.83
N ASN A 47 13.26 2.36 0.90
CA ASN A 47 14.58 2.62 1.45
C ASN A 47 14.69 2.25 2.93
N ARG A 48 13.61 2.42 3.70
CA ARG A 48 13.60 2.04 5.11
C ARG A 48 13.69 0.52 5.28
N ILE A 49 12.95 -0.25 4.48
CA ILE A 49 13.04 -1.71 4.46
C ILE A 49 14.47 -2.13 4.11
N ARG A 50 15.02 -1.61 2.99
CA ARG A 50 16.41 -1.88 2.57
C ARG A 50 17.42 -1.56 3.66
N SER A 51 17.27 -0.41 4.34
CA SER A 51 18.16 -0.02 5.43
C SER A 51 18.08 -0.96 6.64
N LEU A 52 16.89 -1.48 6.96
CA LEU A 52 16.71 -2.44 8.06
C LEU A 52 17.32 -3.81 7.71
N GLU A 53 17.16 -4.27 6.48
CA GLU A 53 17.74 -5.51 5.96
C GLU A 53 19.29 -5.47 5.98
N ILE A 54 19.88 -4.36 5.55
CA ILE A 54 21.33 -4.20 5.47
C ILE A 54 21.95 -3.98 6.86
N LYS A 55 21.43 -3.02 7.63
CA LYS A 55 22.07 -2.60 8.89
C LYS A 55 21.79 -3.54 10.04
N LYS A 56 20.66 -4.28 9.99
CA LYS A 56 20.17 -5.17 11.07
C LYS A 56 20.04 -4.50 12.44
N GLU A 57 20.06 -3.17 12.48
CA GLU A 57 19.94 -2.34 13.66
C GLU A 57 18.83 -1.30 13.44
N SER A 58 17.97 -1.14 14.44
CA SER A 58 16.90 -0.14 14.43
C SER A 58 16.95 0.67 15.71
N LYS A 59 17.27 1.97 15.60
CA LYS A 59 17.32 2.88 16.75
C LYS A 59 15.93 3.26 17.28
N VAL A 60 14.91 3.18 16.43
CA VAL A 60 13.52 3.54 16.74
C VAL A 60 12.65 2.32 17.06
N GLY A 61 13.21 1.11 17.04
CA GLY A 61 12.49 -0.12 17.42
C GLY A 61 11.39 -0.58 16.44
N GLU A 62 11.16 0.16 15.35
CA GLU A 62 10.19 -0.21 14.31
C GLU A 62 10.77 -1.26 13.36
N GLY A 63 9.95 -2.28 13.06
CA GLY A 63 10.28 -3.35 12.11
C GLY A 63 9.88 -3.01 10.66
N ILE A 64 10.07 -3.97 9.75
CA ILE A 64 9.80 -3.78 8.31
C ILE A 64 8.30 -3.82 7.96
N PHE A 65 7.48 -4.50 8.75
CA PHE A 65 6.07 -4.76 8.43
C PHE A 65 5.22 -3.48 8.28
N PRO A 66 5.33 -2.45 9.15
CA PRO A 66 4.66 -1.17 8.94
C PRO A 66 5.04 -0.47 7.63
N GLU A 67 6.26 -0.67 7.15
CA GLU A 67 6.71 -0.04 5.90
C GLU A 67 6.05 -0.68 4.68
N PHE A 68 5.83 -2.01 4.69
CA PHE A 68 5.04 -2.69 3.65
C PHE A 68 3.59 -2.21 3.63
N ILE A 69 2.96 -2.04 4.79
CA ILE A 69 1.61 -1.45 4.88
C ILE A 69 1.62 -0.04 4.26
N GLY A 70 2.65 0.75 4.56
CA GLY A 70 2.86 2.07 3.97
C GLY A 70 2.94 2.02 2.45
N ILE A 71 3.71 1.08 1.88
CA ILE A 71 3.83 0.89 0.42
C ILE A 71 2.47 0.60 -0.20
N VAL A 72 1.70 -0.33 0.38
CA VAL A 72 0.35 -0.65 -0.13
C VAL A 72 -0.55 0.57 -0.08
N ASN A 73 -0.63 1.26 1.06
CA ASN A 73 -1.54 2.40 1.23
C ASN A 73 -1.16 3.58 0.34
N TYR A 74 0.12 3.95 0.24
CA TYR A 74 0.56 5.00 -0.67
C TYR A 74 0.41 4.61 -2.14
N GLY A 75 0.55 3.32 -2.47
CA GLY A 75 0.27 2.80 -3.80
C GLY A 75 -1.20 3.00 -4.18
N ILE A 76 -2.12 2.69 -3.27
CA ILE A 76 -3.56 2.93 -3.46
C ILE A 76 -3.86 4.43 -3.56
N MET A 77 -3.29 5.28 -2.70
CA MET A 77 -3.42 6.74 -2.82
C MET A 77 -2.94 7.24 -4.18
N GLY A 78 -1.81 6.73 -4.66
CA GLY A 78 -1.27 7.05 -5.98
C GLY A 78 -2.21 6.65 -7.12
N LEU A 79 -2.80 5.45 -7.07
CA LEU A 79 -3.80 5.02 -8.05
C LEU A 79 -5.04 5.94 -8.05
N ILE A 80 -5.52 6.32 -6.87
CA ILE A 80 -6.65 7.25 -6.76
C ILE A 80 -6.29 8.62 -7.35
N GLN A 81 -5.09 9.12 -7.06
CA GLN A 81 -4.59 10.39 -7.61
C GLN A 81 -4.43 10.36 -9.13
N LEU A 82 -4.04 9.21 -9.70
CA LEU A 82 -3.95 9.05 -11.16
C LEU A 82 -5.33 9.10 -11.84
N GLU A 83 -6.38 8.61 -11.17
CA GLU A 83 -7.75 8.68 -11.70
C GLU A 83 -8.41 10.04 -11.51
N LEU A 84 -8.30 10.63 -10.31
CA LEU A 84 -9.01 11.87 -9.97
C LEU A 84 -8.19 13.14 -10.19
N GLY A 85 -6.88 13.02 -10.42
CA GLY A 85 -5.94 14.12 -10.22
C GLY A 85 -5.70 14.40 -8.73
N TYR A 86 -4.70 15.22 -8.40
CA TYR A 86 -4.56 15.79 -7.06
C TYR A 86 -5.44 17.04 -6.92
N ALA A 87 -5.75 17.45 -5.70
CA ALA A 87 -6.59 18.61 -5.42
C ALA A 87 -5.83 19.68 -4.63
N ASP A 88 -6.23 20.95 -4.74
CA ASP A 88 -5.63 22.03 -3.93
C ASP A 88 -6.11 22.03 -2.48
N SER A 89 -7.17 21.29 -2.18
CA SER A 89 -7.74 21.08 -0.85
C SER A 89 -8.33 19.69 -0.73
N VAL A 90 -8.62 19.24 0.50
CA VAL A 90 -9.35 18.00 0.74
C VAL A 90 -10.74 18.10 0.08
N ASP A 91 -10.99 17.25 -0.91
CA ASP A 91 -12.14 17.30 -1.82
C ASP A 91 -13.10 16.09 -1.70
N ILE A 92 -12.75 15.10 -0.88
CA ILE A 92 -13.55 13.89 -0.64
C ILE A 92 -13.75 13.64 0.84
N THR A 93 -14.79 12.89 1.19
CA THR A 93 -15.04 12.45 2.58
C THR A 93 -14.23 11.19 2.90
N ASN A 94 -14.19 10.83 4.19
CA ASN A 94 -13.59 9.57 4.65
C ASN A 94 -14.28 8.34 4.04
N GLU A 95 -15.60 8.39 3.91
CA GLU A 95 -16.40 7.32 3.31
C GLU A 95 -16.03 7.15 1.83
N THR A 96 -15.93 8.25 1.07
CA THR A 96 -15.49 8.20 -0.33
C THR A 96 -14.05 7.70 -0.45
N ALA A 97 -13.15 8.13 0.43
CA ALA A 97 -11.77 7.64 0.46
C ALA A 97 -11.69 6.13 0.69
N LEU A 98 -12.50 5.58 1.59
CA LEU A 98 -12.59 4.14 1.85
C LEU A 98 -13.20 3.37 0.69
N GLN A 99 -14.23 3.90 0.04
CA GLN A 99 -14.82 3.29 -1.17
C GLN A 99 -13.79 3.21 -2.31
N LEU A 100 -13.00 4.27 -2.50
CA LEU A 100 -11.93 4.29 -3.49
C LEU A 100 -10.81 3.31 -3.13
N PHE A 101 -10.44 3.23 -1.86
CA PHE A 101 -9.50 2.20 -1.39
C PHE A 101 -10.01 0.79 -1.73
N ASP A 102 -11.26 0.49 -1.40
CA ASP A 102 -11.89 -0.81 -1.63
C ASP A 102 -11.96 -1.15 -3.12
N LYS A 103 -12.25 -0.17 -3.98
CA LYS A 103 -12.21 -0.30 -5.45
C LYS A 103 -10.83 -0.75 -5.93
N TYR A 104 -9.78 -0.01 -5.56
CA TYR A 104 -8.44 -0.26 -6.08
C TYR A 104 -7.81 -1.53 -5.51
N ILE A 105 -8.05 -1.84 -4.25
CA ILE A 105 -7.52 -3.05 -3.65
C ILE A 105 -8.21 -4.31 -4.20
N THR A 106 -9.51 -4.22 -4.53
CA THR A 106 -10.24 -5.30 -5.22
C THR A 106 -9.69 -5.51 -6.62
N ALA A 107 -9.44 -4.45 -7.38
CA ALA A 107 -8.83 -4.57 -8.70
C ALA A 107 -7.42 -5.20 -8.63
N ALA A 108 -6.62 -4.85 -7.63
CA ALA A 108 -5.31 -5.47 -7.40
C ALA A 108 -5.43 -6.98 -7.07
N LYS A 109 -6.42 -7.36 -6.26
CA LYS A 109 -6.75 -8.75 -5.92
C LYS A 109 -7.11 -9.57 -7.15
N GLU A 110 -8.02 -9.05 -7.97
CA GLU A 110 -8.49 -9.70 -9.19
C GLU A 110 -7.35 -9.87 -10.20
N LEU A 111 -6.49 -8.86 -10.34
CA LEU A 111 -5.30 -8.95 -11.19
C LEU A 111 -4.32 -10.01 -10.69
N MET A 112 -4.09 -10.11 -9.38
CA MET A 112 -3.27 -11.18 -8.82
C MET A 112 -3.86 -12.55 -9.14
N TYR A 113 -5.18 -12.74 -9.06
CA TYR A 113 -5.82 -14.01 -9.43
C TYR A 113 -5.67 -14.36 -10.90
N ALA A 114 -5.89 -13.39 -11.79
CA ALA A 114 -5.66 -13.60 -13.21
C ALA A 114 -4.19 -14.01 -13.48
N LYS A 115 -3.23 -13.33 -12.85
CA LYS A 115 -1.80 -13.68 -12.99
C LYS A 115 -1.47 -15.04 -12.38
N ASN A 116 -2.04 -15.39 -11.23
CA ASN A 116 -1.80 -16.69 -10.61
C ASN A 116 -2.36 -17.84 -11.47
N TYR A 117 -3.39 -17.60 -12.28
CA TYR A 117 -3.87 -18.58 -13.25
C TYR A 117 -2.85 -18.79 -14.40
N ASP A 118 -2.24 -17.71 -14.89
CA ASP A 118 -1.30 -17.75 -16.01
C ASP A 118 0.13 -18.20 -15.64
N TYR A 119 0.59 -17.84 -14.45
CA TYR A 119 1.99 -17.99 -14.00
C TYR A 119 2.15 -18.87 -12.75
N ASP A 120 1.09 -19.53 -12.30
CA ASP A 120 0.99 -20.08 -10.96
C ASP A 120 1.35 -19.01 -9.89
N GLU A 121 1.69 -19.42 -8.68
CA GLU A 121 2.10 -18.51 -7.61
C GLU A 121 3.61 -18.27 -7.61
N ALA A 122 4.24 -18.13 -8.80
CA ALA A 122 5.69 -18.01 -8.95
C ALA A 122 6.31 -16.89 -8.10
N TRP A 123 5.56 -15.79 -7.87
CA TRP A 123 5.97 -14.69 -7.00
C TRP A 123 6.20 -15.11 -5.55
N ARG A 124 5.58 -16.20 -5.06
CA ARG A 124 5.85 -16.75 -3.72
C ARG A 124 7.28 -17.28 -3.58
N SER A 125 7.91 -17.66 -4.68
CA SER A 125 9.31 -18.10 -4.71
C SER A 125 10.30 -16.93 -4.83
N MET A 126 9.83 -15.70 -5.02
CA MET A 126 10.69 -14.52 -5.07
C MET A 126 11.23 -14.17 -3.68
N ARG A 127 12.46 -13.65 -3.64
CA ARG A 127 13.06 -13.13 -2.40
C ARG A 127 12.41 -11.80 -2.05
N VAL A 128 12.07 -11.60 -0.78
CA VAL A 128 11.47 -10.33 -0.32
C VAL A 128 12.37 -9.12 -0.61
N SER A 129 13.68 -9.29 -0.52
CA SER A 129 14.65 -8.22 -0.85
C SER A 129 14.57 -7.74 -2.29
N SER A 130 13.99 -8.53 -3.22
CA SER A 130 13.82 -8.09 -4.61
C SER A 130 12.77 -7.00 -4.79
N TYR A 131 11.92 -6.75 -3.78
CA TYR A 131 10.95 -5.66 -3.81
C TYR A 131 11.56 -4.30 -3.43
N THR A 132 12.80 -4.30 -2.92
CA THR A 132 13.51 -3.12 -2.38
C THR A 132 14.86 -2.86 -3.06
N ASP A 133 15.16 -3.65 -4.10
CA ASP A 133 16.28 -3.50 -5.04
C ASP A 133 15.83 -2.80 -6.33
#